data_AF-A0A5B6TAA0-F1
#
_entry.id   AF-A0A5B6TAA0-F1
#
_cell.length_a   1.000
_cell.length_b   1.000
_cell.length_c   1.000
_cell.angle_alpha   90.00
_cell.angle_beta   90.00
_cell.angle_gamma   90.00
#
_symmetry.space_group_name_H-M   'P 1'
#
loop_
_entity.id
_entity.type
_entity.pdbx_description
1 polymer ?
#
loop_
_entity_poly.entity_id
_entity_poly.type
_entity_poly.pdbx_seq_one_letter_code
_entity_poly.pdbx_strand_id
1 'polypeptide(L)'
;MKQHITENEREVIKLITFFKKRGERLAAEGTLTQEHQELNAACERLTEKIYSHADFRQQVMDKHETLKGIIEDHAQCPTCGKADLLKKTSVATNELGWKSNRYKCRRCNIEFTWNRPNNPWDMIPFLEVCLQELDDNIAALQAEEELRARAQEARDHMAISLEQLRSAIHSADTEKHQMEEQDKEMARMLHEFKKYLMIEKIKMEPFSEN
;
A
#
# COMPACT_ATOMS: atom_id res chain seq x y z
N MET A 1 15.28 -12.48 -2.09
CA MET A 1 14.00 -11.74 -2.06
C MET A 1 13.68 -11.38 -0.62
N LYS A 2 13.42 -10.10 -0.31
CA LYS A 2 12.83 -9.74 0.98
C LYS A 2 11.35 -10.09 0.89
N GLN A 3 10.96 -11.29 1.31
CA GLN A 3 9.56 -11.65 1.35
C GLN A 3 8.90 -10.84 2.48
N HIS A 4 7.77 -10.17 2.20
CA HIS A 4 6.98 -9.42 3.16
C HIS A 4 6.27 -10.36 4.14
N ILE A 5 7.06 -11.11 4.92
CA ILE A 5 6.62 -12.11 5.89
C ILE A 5 6.67 -11.47 7.28
N THR A 6 5.63 -11.68 8.08
CA THR A 6 5.56 -11.21 9.47
C THR A 6 6.39 -12.10 10.40
N GLU A 7 6.63 -11.65 11.62
CA GLU A 7 7.39 -12.48 12.58
C GLU A 7 6.63 -13.76 12.95
N ASN A 8 5.31 -13.68 13.15
CA ASN A 8 4.48 -14.84 13.43
C ASN A 8 4.53 -15.88 12.31
N GLU A 9 4.47 -15.44 11.05
CA GLU A 9 4.61 -16.33 9.89
C GLU A 9 6.00 -16.96 9.83
N ARG A 10 7.07 -16.20 10.11
CA ARG A 10 8.44 -16.74 10.19
C ARG A 10 8.56 -17.83 11.26
N GLU A 11 7.96 -17.63 12.43
CA GLU A 11 7.97 -18.62 13.50
C GLU A 11 7.21 -19.89 13.11
N VAL A 12 6.05 -19.76 12.46
CA VAL A 12 5.27 -20.91 11.98
C VAL A 12 6.04 -21.67 10.88
N ILE A 13 6.68 -20.97 9.94
CA ILE A 13 7.53 -21.61 8.91
C ILE A 13 8.68 -22.39 9.56
N LYS A 14 9.31 -21.87 10.62
CA LYS A 14 10.36 -22.58 11.36
C LYS A 14 9.82 -23.87 11.99
N LEU A 15 8.63 -23.83 12.60
CA LEU A 15 7.97 -25.01 13.16
C LEU A 15 7.62 -26.03 12.07
N ILE A 16 7.04 -25.58 10.96
CA ILE A 16 6.74 -26.44 9.80
C ILE A 16 8.01 -27.12 9.30
N THR A 17 9.12 -26.38 9.17
CA THR A 17 10.41 -26.93 8.73
C THR A 17 10.93 -28.01 9.68
N PHE A 18 10.71 -27.86 10.99
CA PHE A 18 11.04 -28.88 11.97
C PHE A 18 10.23 -30.17 11.74
N PHE A 19 8.91 -30.08 11.59
CA PHE A 19 8.06 -31.24 11.34
C PHE A 19 8.37 -31.93 10.01
N LYS A 20 8.65 -31.16 8.95
CA LYS A 20 9.05 -31.70 7.65
C LYS A 20 10.33 -32.54 7.74
N LYS A 21 11.40 -32.00 8.34
CA LYS A 21 12.66 -32.74 8.56
C LYS A 21 12.45 -34.00 9.41
N ARG A 22 11.55 -33.93 10.40
CA ARG A 22 11.23 -35.10 11.23
C ARG A 22 10.46 -36.16 10.45
N GLY A 23 9.49 -35.76 9.64
CA GLY A 23 8.76 -36.65 8.74
C GLY A 23 9.68 -37.36 7.75
N GLU A 24 10.63 -36.64 7.15
CA GLU A 24 11.66 -37.24 6.29
C GLU A 24 12.49 -38.30 7.03
N ARG A 25 12.85 -38.03 8.30
CA ARG A 25 13.57 -39.01 9.13
C ARG A 25 12.72 -40.22 9.47
N LEU A 26 11.46 -40.04 9.88
CA LEU A 26 10.54 -41.14 10.18
C LEU A 26 10.25 -41.99 8.94
N ALA A 27 10.21 -41.38 7.75
CA ALA A 27 10.09 -42.09 6.48
C ALA A 27 11.32 -42.98 6.23
N ALA A 28 12.52 -42.46 6.46
CA ALA A 28 13.77 -43.21 6.32
C ALA A 28 13.90 -44.35 7.36
N GLU A 29 13.38 -44.15 8.57
CA GLU A 29 13.34 -45.14 9.66
C GLU A 29 12.22 -46.19 9.47
N GLY A 30 11.33 -46.01 8.49
CA GLY A 30 10.20 -46.91 8.24
C GLY A 30 9.06 -46.80 9.28
N THR A 31 9.09 -45.78 10.14
CA THR A 31 8.13 -45.56 11.23
C THR A 31 7.15 -44.42 10.95
N LEU A 32 7.03 -43.99 9.69
CA LEU A 32 6.11 -42.93 9.29
C LEU A 32 4.66 -43.42 9.34
N THR A 33 3.85 -42.78 10.17
CA THR A 33 2.40 -43.06 10.25
C THR A 33 1.61 -42.16 9.29
N GLN A 34 0.36 -42.54 9.04
CA GLN A 34 -0.57 -41.72 8.22
C GLN A 34 -0.78 -40.32 8.82
N GLU A 35 -0.89 -40.20 10.15
CA GLU A 35 -1.02 -38.92 10.83
C GLU A 35 0.16 -37.97 10.53
N HIS A 36 1.39 -38.49 10.47
CA HIS A 36 2.56 -37.70 10.10
C HIS A 36 2.51 -37.22 8.64
N GLN A 37 1.96 -38.04 7.73
CA GLN A 37 1.77 -37.65 6.33
C GLN A 37 0.73 -36.54 6.20
N GLU A 38 -0.39 -36.65 6.91
CA GLU A 38 -1.45 -35.65 6.93
C GLU A 38 -0.94 -34.32 7.52
N LEU A 39 -0.16 -34.39 8.60
CA LEU A 39 0.49 -33.23 9.22
C LEU A 39 1.45 -32.53 8.25
N ASN A 40 2.31 -33.28 7.58
CA ASN A 40 3.25 -32.73 6.60
C ASN A 40 2.51 -32.06 5.43
N ALA A 41 1.47 -32.70 4.91
CA ALA A 41 0.66 -32.13 3.84
C ALA A 41 -0.06 -30.85 4.28
N ALA A 42 -0.56 -30.79 5.53
CA ALA A 42 -1.14 -29.58 6.09
C ALA A 42 -0.10 -28.45 6.26
N CYS A 43 1.11 -28.80 6.71
CA CYS A 43 2.22 -27.87 6.84
C CYS A 43 2.67 -27.28 5.49
N GLU A 44 2.70 -28.09 4.43
CA GLU A 44 3.04 -27.62 3.08
C GLU A 44 1.99 -26.66 2.53
N ARG A 45 0.69 -27.01 2.62
CA ARG A 45 -0.41 -26.12 2.22
C ARG A 45 -0.39 -24.79 2.96
N LEU A 46 -0.12 -24.81 4.27
CA LEU A 46 -0.03 -23.58 5.06
C LEU A 46 1.18 -22.74 4.65
N THR A 47 2.31 -23.37 4.36
CA THR A 47 3.52 -22.66 3.89
C THR A 47 3.28 -21.95 2.57
N GLU A 48 2.67 -22.63 1.60
CA GLU A 48 2.28 -22.03 0.31
C GLU A 48 1.31 -20.85 0.51
N LYS A 49 0.32 -21.02 1.39
CA LYS A 49 -0.62 -19.94 1.73
C LYS A 49 0.08 -18.72 2.34
N ILE A 50 1.04 -18.92 3.24
CA ILE A 50 1.83 -17.84 3.84
C ILE A 50 2.62 -17.08 2.76
N TYR A 51 3.30 -17.78 1.86
CA TYR A 51 4.08 -17.13 0.81
C TYR A 51 3.19 -16.37 -0.18
N SER A 52 2.09 -16.98 -0.62
CA SER A 52 1.12 -16.33 -1.51
C SER A 52 0.55 -15.04 -0.89
N HIS A 53 0.22 -15.09 0.40
CA HIS A 53 -0.25 -13.91 1.14
C HIS A 53 0.83 -12.83 1.28
N ALA A 54 2.08 -13.22 1.55
CA ALA A 54 3.21 -12.30 1.61
C ALA A 54 3.47 -11.61 0.27
N ASP A 55 3.33 -12.34 -0.85
CA ASP A 55 3.45 -11.78 -2.20
C ASP A 55 2.29 -10.82 -2.52
N PHE A 56 1.06 -11.17 -2.13
CA PHE A 56 -0.10 -10.28 -2.25
C PHE A 56 0.11 -8.97 -1.47
N ARG A 57 0.58 -9.05 -0.22
CA ARG A 57 0.93 -7.85 0.57
C ARG A 57 1.96 -6.96 -0.13
N GLN A 58 3.00 -7.55 -0.70
CA GLN A 58 4.01 -6.79 -1.44
C GLN A 58 3.37 -6.04 -2.62
N GLN A 59 2.55 -6.72 -3.43
CA GLN A 59 1.90 -6.13 -4.60
C GLN A 59 1.00 -4.95 -4.22
N VAL A 60 0.19 -5.12 -3.16
CA VAL A 60 -0.70 -4.06 -2.66
C VAL A 60 0.11 -2.85 -2.17
N MET A 61 1.18 -3.08 -1.41
CA MET A 61 2.04 -2.00 -0.90
C MET A 61 2.75 -1.26 -2.03
N ASP A 62 3.25 -1.97 -3.03
CA ASP A 62 3.91 -1.39 -4.21
C ASP A 62 2.94 -0.56 -5.05
N LYS A 63 1.69 -1.04 -5.23
CA LYS A 63 0.65 -0.28 -5.92
C LYS A 63 0.30 1.01 -5.17
N HIS A 64 0.16 0.95 -3.84
CA HIS A 64 -0.13 2.13 -3.01
C HIS A 64 1.02 3.15 -3.05
N GLU A 65 2.26 2.69 -2.99
CA GLU A 65 3.44 3.56 -3.07
C GLU A 65 3.60 4.18 -4.46
N THR A 66 3.33 3.42 -5.52
CA THR A 66 3.31 3.94 -6.91
C THR A 66 2.29 5.05 -7.05
N LEU A 67 1.08 4.88 -6.51
CA LEU A 67 0.05 5.91 -6.53
C LEU A 67 0.48 7.17 -5.77
N LYS A 68 1.13 7.07 -4.60
CA LYS A 68 1.66 8.25 -3.91
C LYS A 68 2.61 9.07 -4.79
N GLY A 69 3.37 8.41 -5.66
CA GLY A 69 4.31 9.05 -6.58
C GLY A 69 3.71 9.59 -7.88
N ILE A 70 2.41 9.36 -8.15
CA ILE A 70 1.79 9.77 -9.44
C ILE A 70 1.62 11.29 -9.55
N ILE A 71 1.60 12.00 -8.43
CA ILE A 71 1.47 13.45 -8.42
C ILE A 71 2.85 14.08 -8.64
N GLU A 72 3.04 14.64 -9.84
CA GLU A 72 4.22 15.41 -10.17
C GLU A 72 4.11 16.86 -9.69
N ASP A 73 5.10 17.30 -8.91
CA ASP A 73 5.19 18.69 -8.47
C ASP A 73 5.90 19.55 -9.52
N HIS A 74 5.13 20.25 -10.34
CA HIS A 74 5.65 21.33 -11.20
C HIS A 74 5.78 22.66 -10.44
N ALA A 75 6.30 22.62 -9.21
CA ALA A 75 6.45 23.80 -8.38
C ALA A 75 7.44 24.80 -8.99
N GLN A 76 7.10 26.09 -8.94
CA GLN A 76 7.95 27.18 -9.39
C GLN A 76 8.09 28.22 -8.28
N CYS A 77 9.26 28.85 -8.18
CA CYS A 77 9.42 29.96 -7.24
C CYS A 77 8.46 31.10 -7.60
N PRO A 78 7.60 31.58 -6.69
CA PRO A 78 6.64 32.64 -7.00
C PRO A 78 7.32 33.99 -7.31
N THR A 79 8.58 34.17 -6.93
CA THR A 79 9.33 35.42 -7.16
C THR A 79 10.16 35.40 -8.44
N CYS A 80 10.79 34.27 -8.79
CA CYS A 80 11.70 34.20 -9.95
C CYS A 80 11.30 33.19 -11.02
N GLY A 81 10.22 32.43 -10.84
CA GLY A 81 9.70 31.43 -11.78
C GLY A 81 10.59 30.20 -11.97
N LYS A 82 11.75 30.11 -11.29
CA LYS A 82 12.71 29.00 -11.45
C LYS A 82 12.32 27.80 -10.59
N ALA A 83 12.21 26.63 -11.22
CA ALA A 83 11.93 25.35 -10.59
C ALA A 83 13.21 24.61 -10.15
N ASP A 84 14.28 24.71 -10.94
CA ASP A 84 15.59 24.08 -10.73
C ASP A 84 16.31 24.55 -9.45
N LEU A 85 15.92 25.73 -8.95
CA LEU A 85 16.49 26.36 -7.77
C LEU A 85 15.69 26.06 -6.49
N LEU A 86 14.67 25.21 -6.57
CA LEU A 86 13.85 24.81 -5.44
C LEU A 86 14.45 23.62 -4.70
N LYS A 87 14.48 23.70 -3.38
CA LYS A 87 14.75 22.56 -2.49
C LYS A 87 13.49 22.28 -1.67
N LYS A 88 12.96 21.06 -1.74
CA LYS A 88 11.90 20.61 -0.82
C LYS A 88 12.45 20.63 0.61
N THR A 89 11.74 21.30 1.52
CA THR A 89 12.15 21.47 2.92
C THR A 89 11.29 20.65 3.87
N SER A 90 9.98 20.62 3.67
CA SER A 90 9.04 19.87 4.49
C SER A 90 7.72 19.62 3.76
N VAL A 91 6.76 19.02 4.46
CA VAL A 91 5.36 18.90 4.04
C VAL A 91 4.54 19.73 5.01
N ALA A 92 3.60 20.53 4.50
CA ALA A 92 2.66 21.29 5.30
C ALA A 92 1.24 20.79 5.05
N THR A 93 0.41 20.82 6.09
CA THR A 93 -1.01 20.48 6.02
C THR A 93 -1.81 21.78 6.07
N ASN A 94 -2.75 21.97 5.13
CA ASN A 94 -3.64 23.13 5.14
C ASN A 94 -4.85 22.94 6.08
N GLU A 95 -5.73 23.93 6.15
CA GLU A 95 -6.93 23.90 7.00
C GLU A 95 -7.93 22.80 6.60
N LEU A 96 -7.91 22.38 5.34
CA LEU A 96 -8.74 21.29 4.80
C LEU A 96 -8.10 19.90 5.01
N GLY A 97 -6.93 19.84 5.66
CA GLY A 97 -6.22 18.59 5.91
C GLY A 97 -5.31 18.10 4.77
N TRP A 98 -5.22 18.83 3.66
CA TRP A 98 -4.43 18.44 2.49
C TRP A 98 -2.94 18.70 2.70
N LYS A 99 -2.14 17.70 2.34
CA LYS A 99 -0.68 17.77 2.44
C LYS A 99 -0.08 18.31 1.16
N SER A 100 0.71 19.37 1.28
CA SER A 100 1.40 20.01 0.17
C SER A 100 2.88 20.20 0.49
N ASN A 101 3.72 20.22 -0.54
CA ASN A 101 5.17 20.34 -0.34
C ASN A 101 5.58 21.79 -0.05
N ARG A 102 6.48 21.98 0.92
CA ARG A 102 7.17 23.25 1.17
C ARG A 102 8.51 23.27 0.46
N TYR A 103 8.81 24.40 -0.14
CA TYR A 103 10.04 24.63 -0.89
C TYR A 103 10.76 25.87 -0.39
N LYS A 104 12.09 25.81 -0.43
CA LYS A 104 12.98 26.96 -0.33
C LYS A 104 13.60 27.25 -1.68
N CYS A 105 13.42 28.47 -2.19
CA CYS A 105 14.14 28.92 -3.38
C CYS A 105 15.55 29.34 -2.98
N ARG A 106 16.58 28.68 -3.52
CA ARG A 106 17.99 28.98 -3.20
C ARG A 106 18.45 30.34 -3.70
N ARG A 107 17.82 30.87 -4.76
CA ARG A 107 18.15 32.18 -5.33
C ARG A 107 17.46 33.33 -4.61
N CYS A 108 16.15 33.22 -4.41
CA CYS A 108 15.36 34.28 -3.76
C CYS A 108 15.42 34.20 -2.23
N ASN A 109 15.91 33.10 -1.68
CA ASN A 109 15.98 32.81 -0.25
C ASN A 109 14.62 32.92 0.48
N ILE A 110 13.52 32.64 -0.24
CA ILE A 110 12.17 32.58 0.32
C ILE A 110 11.74 31.13 0.54
N GLU A 111 10.85 30.92 1.49
CA GLU A 111 10.14 29.67 1.70
C GLU A 111 8.66 29.85 1.39
N PHE A 112 8.06 28.86 0.73
CA PHE A 112 6.65 28.86 0.40
C PHE A 112 6.09 27.45 0.39
N THR A 113 4.78 27.34 0.58
CA THR A 113 4.05 26.08 0.43
C THR A 113 3.47 26.05 -0.97
N TRP A 114 3.69 24.97 -1.70
CA TRP A 114 3.03 24.77 -2.98
C TRP A 114 1.53 24.63 -2.75
N ASN A 115 0.72 25.25 -3.62
CA ASN A 115 -0.72 25.32 -3.43
C ASN A 115 -1.45 24.03 -3.86
N ARG A 116 -0.75 23.07 -4.45
CA ARG A 116 -1.31 21.78 -4.85
C ARG A 116 -0.90 20.68 -3.88
N PRO A 117 -1.81 19.74 -3.56
CA PRO A 117 -1.48 18.58 -2.77
C PRO A 117 -0.38 17.73 -3.40
N ASN A 118 0.37 17.00 -2.57
CA ASN A 118 1.52 16.20 -2.98
C ASN A 118 1.24 14.70 -3.08
N ASN A 119 -0.02 14.30 -2.98
CA ASN A 119 -0.46 12.90 -3.01
C ASN A 119 -1.85 12.83 -3.65
N PRO A 120 -2.21 11.70 -4.27
CA PRO A 120 -3.42 11.63 -5.07
C PRO A 120 -4.71 11.64 -4.22
N TRP A 121 -4.67 11.17 -2.96
CA TRP A 121 -5.83 11.19 -2.06
C TRP A 121 -6.29 12.60 -1.74
N ASP A 122 -5.35 13.50 -1.43
CA ASP A 122 -5.64 14.91 -1.20
C ASP A 122 -5.87 15.67 -2.53
N MET A 123 -5.33 15.18 -3.65
CA MET A 123 -5.53 15.79 -4.96
C MET A 123 -6.97 15.68 -5.47
N ILE A 124 -7.69 14.59 -5.17
CA ILE A 124 -9.09 14.42 -5.55
C ILE A 124 -9.97 15.58 -5.05
N PRO A 125 -10.08 15.84 -3.73
CA PRO A 125 -10.91 16.92 -3.22
C PRO A 125 -10.40 18.30 -3.63
N PHE A 126 -9.09 18.46 -3.86
CA PHE A 126 -8.54 19.69 -4.43
C PHE A 126 -9.06 19.94 -5.86
N LEU A 127 -9.03 18.91 -6.73
CA LEU A 127 -9.53 19.02 -8.11
C LEU A 127 -11.04 19.23 -8.17
N GLU A 128 -11.81 18.67 -7.24
CA GLU A 128 -13.25 18.95 -7.10
C GLU A 128 -13.50 20.44 -6.87
N VAL A 129 -12.76 21.06 -5.94
CA VAL A 129 -12.86 22.51 -5.68
C VAL A 129 -12.46 23.31 -6.92
N CYS A 130 -11.36 22.95 -7.59
CA CYS A 130 -10.93 23.64 -8.81
C CYS A 130 -11.97 23.53 -9.95
N LEU A 131 -12.63 22.38 -10.10
CA LEU A 131 -13.69 22.20 -11.09
C LEU A 131 -14.90 23.08 -10.78
N GLN A 132 -15.28 23.19 -9.50
CA GLN A 132 -16.38 24.07 -9.10
C GLN A 132 -16.06 25.55 -9.37
N GLU A 133 -14.86 26.01 -9.01
CA GLU A 133 -14.41 27.38 -9.31
C GLU A 133 -14.37 27.65 -10.83
N LEU A 134 -13.99 26.65 -11.63
CA LEU A 134 -13.99 26.77 -13.08
C LEU A 134 -15.41 26.86 -13.64
N ASP A 135 -16.34 26.05 -13.13
CA ASP A 135 -17.76 26.10 -13.50
C ASP A 135 -18.37 27.48 -13.18
N ASP A 136 -18.06 28.04 -12.00
CA ASP A 136 -18.52 29.38 -11.58
C ASP A 136 -17.95 30.48 -12.50
N ASN A 137 -16.66 30.40 -12.83
CA ASN A 137 -16.00 31.35 -13.74
C ASN A 137 -16.58 31.26 -15.16
N ILE A 138 -16.84 30.05 -15.67
CA ILE A 138 -17.49 29.82 -16.98
C ILE A 138 -18.88 30.45 -17.00
N ALA A 139 -19.65 30.31 -15.91
CA ALA A 139 -20.98 30.91 -15.80
C ALA A 139 -20.94 32.45 -15.77
N ALA A 140 -19.88 33.04 -15.21
CA ALA A 140 -19.69 34.49 -15.15
C ALA A 140 -19.24 35.11 -16.49
N LEU A 141 -18.72 34.33 -17.44
CA LEU A 141 -18.30 34.80 -18.76
C LEU A 141 -19.51 35.09 -19.66
N GLN A 142 -19.98 36.34 -19.63
CA GLN A 142 -21.20 36.75 -20.35
C GLN A 142 -21.01 37.14 -21.83
N ALA A 143 -19.78 37.25 -22.37
CA ALA A 143 -19.59 37.81 -23.72
C ALA A 143 -18.45 37.19 -24.58
N GLU A 144 -17.62 36.28 -24.06
CA GLU A 144 -16.50 35.70 -24.81
C GLU A 144 -16.73 34.21 -25.09
N GLU A 145 -17.46 33.92 -26.18
CA GLU A 145 -17.88 32.56 -26.55
C GLU A 145 -16.69 31.62 -26.84
N GLU A 146 -15.61 32.15 -27.43
CA GLU A 146 -14.38 31.39 -27.67
C GLU A 146 -13.62 31.07 -26.37
N LEU A 147 -13.56 32.02 -25.42
CA LEU A 147 -12.94 31.79 -24.12
C LEU A 147 -13.74 30.78 -23.30
N ARG A 148 -15.08 30.88 -23.37
CA ARG A 148 -16.00 29.94 -22.72
C ARG A 148 -15.84 28.52 -23.25
N ALA A 149 -15.73 28.34 -24.58
CA ALA A 149 -15.50 27.04 -25.20
C ALA A 149 -14.18 26.42 -24.74
N ARG A 150 -13.08 27.18 -24.74
CA ARG A 150 -11.77 26.70 -24.27
C ARG A 150 -11.78 26.33 -22.78
N ALA A 151 -12.45 27.14 -21.95
CA ALA A 151 -12.60 26.86 -20.53
C ALA A 151 -13.41 25.58 -20.28
N GLN A 152 -14.48 25.36 -21.05
CA GLN A 152 -15.29 24.14 -21.00
C GLN A 152 -14.48 22.90 -21.40
N GLU A 153 -13.70 22.96 -22.47
CA GLU A 153 -12.83 21.85 -22.88
C GLU A 153 -11.80 21.49 -21.80
N ALA A 154 -11.17 22.50 -21.19
CA ALA A 154 -10.22 22.29 -20.09
C ALA A 154 -10.91 21.65 -18.87
N ARG A 155 -12.11 22.12 -18.54
CA ARG A 155 -12.96 21.58 -17.47
C ARG A 155 -13.29 20.11 -17.71
N ASP A 156 -13.73 19.76 -18.91
CA ASP A 156 -14.12 18.39 -19.24
C ASP A 156 -12.91 17.44 -19.21
N HIS A 157 -11.75 17.89 -19.71
CA HIS A 157 -10.51 17.14 -19.60
C HIS A 157 -10.09 16.90 -18.13
N MET A 158 -10.21 17.93 -17.28
CA MET A 158 -9.95 17.81 -15.84
C MET A 158 -10.92 16.84 -15.17
N ALA A 159 -12.21 16.88 -15.51
CA ALA A 159 -13.23 15.97 -14.97
C ALA A 159 -12.96 14.50 -15.34
N ILE A 160 -12.56 14.23 -16.59
CA ILE A 160 -12.16 12.88 -17.03
C ILE A 160 -10.94 12.39 -16.24
N SER A 161 -9.92 13.25 -16.11
CA SER A 161 -8.69 12.92 -15.36
C SER A 161 -8.99 12.63 -13.89
N LEU A 162 -9.91 13.39 -13.28
CA LEU A 162 -10.35 13.18 -11.90
C LEU A 162 -11.05 11.83 -11.73
N GLU A 163 -11.91 11.43 -12.67
CA GLU A 163 -12.60 10.14 -12.59
C GLU A 163 -11.63 8.96 -12.73
N GLN A 164 -10.63 9.07 -13.62
CA GLN A 164 -9.57 8.07 -13.72
C GLN A 164 -8.78 7.95 -12.41
N LEU A 165 -8.44 9.08 -11.78
CA LEU A 165 -7.74 9.10 -10.51
C LEU A 165 -8.58 8.48 -9.38
N ARG A 166 -9.88 8.80 -9.29
CA ARG A 166 -10.83 8.20 -8.34
C ARG A 166 -10.89 6.69 -8.49
N SER A 167 -11.06 6.20 -9.72
CA SER A 167 -11.15 4.78 -10.00
C SER A 167 -9.87 4.03 -9.58
N ALA A 168 -8.70 4.58 -9.92
CA ALA A 168 -7.41 4.01 -9.55
C ALA A 168 -7.20 3.96 -8.02
N ILE A 169 -7.52 5.04 -7.31
CA ILE A 169 -7.42 5.08 -5.84
C ILE A 169 -8.41 4.11 -5.20
N HIS A 170 -9.67 4.12 -5.65
CA HIS A 170 -10.70 3.25 -5.09
C HIS A 170 -10.32 1.77 -5.24
N SER A 171 -9.80 1.37 -6.40
CA SER A 171 -9.28 0.02 -6.62
C SER A 171 -8.14 -0.31 -5.65
N ALA A 172 -7.15 0.58 -5.49
CA ALA A 172 -6.02 0.33 -4.59
C ALA A 172 -6.42 0.27 -3.11
N ASP A 173 -7.33 1.16 -2.67
CA ASP A 173 -7.82 1.15 -1.29
C ASP A 173 -8.69 -0.08 -1.00
N THR A 174 -9.46 -0.55 -1.99
CA THR A 174 -10.22 -1.81 -1.88
C THR A 174 -9.29 -3.02 -1.71
N GLU A 175 -8.24 -3.12 -2.54
CA GLU A 175 -7.25 -4.20 -2.42
C GLU A 175 -6.50 -4.14 -1.09
N LYS A 176 -6.16 -2.94 -0.62
CA LYS A 176 -5.54 -2.74 0.69
C LYS A 176 -6.46 -3.18 1.83
N HIS A 177 -7.74 -2.86 1.76
CA HIS A 177 -8.71 -3.29 2.75
C HIS A 177 -8.86 -4.83 2.76
N GLN A 178 -8.91 -5.46 1.58
CA GLN A 178 -8.94 -6.92 1.46
C GLN A 178 -7.69 -7.57 2.05
N MET A 179 -6.51 -7.00 1.79
CA MET A 179 -5.24 -7.44 2.38
C MET A 179 -5.26 -7.36 3.91
N GLU A 180 -5.77 -6.26 4.48
CA GLU A 180 -5.88 -6.08 5.94
C GLU A 180 -6.85 -7.08 6.59
N GLU A 181 -7.96 -7.42 5.93
CA GLU A 181 -8.87 -8.46 6.42
C GLU A 181 -8.23 -9.86 6.35
N GLN A 182 -7.56 -10.18 5.23
CA GLN A 182 -6.81 -11.44 5.10
C GLN A 182 -5.67 -11.54 6.12
N ASP A 183 -5.00 -10.45 6.46
CA ASP A 183 -3.99 -10.41 7.52
C ASP A 183 -4.57 -10.82 8.88
N LYS A 184 -5.79 -10.35 9.21
CA LYS A 184 -6.47 -10.73 10.46
C LYS A 184 -6.84 -12.21 10.47
N GLU A 185 -7.35 -12.73 9.36
CA GLU A 185 -7.69 -14.15 9.22
C GLU A 185 -6.45 -15.03 9.31
N MET A 186 -5.39 -14.67 8.59
CA MET A 186 -4.10 -15.37 8.64
C MET A 186 -3.52 -15.35 10.05
N ALA A 187 -3.56 -14.22 10.76
CA ALA A 187 -3.08 -14.15 12.14
C ALA A 187 -3.81 -15.14 13.07
N ARG A 188 -5.14 -15.27 12.94
CA ARG A 188 -5.94 -16.24 13.72
C ARG A 188 -5.58 -17.67 13.36
N MET A 189 -5.55 -17.99 12.07
CA MET A 189 -5.19 -19.32 11.57
C MET A 189 -3.79 -19.74 12.01
N LEU A 190 -2.81 -18.85 11.90
CA LEU A 190 -1.43 -19.09 12.29
C LEU A 190 -1.30 -19.31 13.80
N HIS A 191 -2.07 -18.57 14.61
CA HIS A 191 -2.09 -18.76 16.06
C HIS A 191 -2.61 -20.14 16.46
N GLU A 192 -3.72 -20.56 15.86
CA GLU A 192 -4.31 -21.89 16.11
C GLU A 192 -3.38 -23.01 15.63
N PHE A 193 -2.84 -22.89 14.41
CA PHE A 193 -1.93 -23.87 13.86
C PHE A 193 -0.61 -23.96 14.65
N LYS A 194 -0.05 -22.82 15.07
CA LYS A 194 1.13 -22.77 15.94
C LYS A 194 0.89 -23.52 17.24
N LYS A 195 -0.25 -23.31 17.90
CA LYS A 195 -0.61 -24.04 19.12
C LYS A 195 -0.67 -25.55 18.87
N TYR A 196 -1.33 -25.96 17.79
CA TYR A 196 -1.41 -27.36 17.41
C TYR A 196 -0.02 -27.97 17.17
N LEU A 197 0.82 -27.32 16.38
CA LEU A 197 2.21 -27.74 16.14
C LEU A 197 3.04 -27.81 17.42
N MET A 198 2.85 -26.88 18.35
CA MET A 198 3.55 -26.93 19.64
C MET A 198 3.11 -28.14 20.48
N ILE A 199 1.82 -28.47 20.49
CA ILE A 199 1.30 -29.66 21.17
C ILE A 199 1.88 -30.93 20.55
N GLU A 200 1.85 -31.04 19.21
CA GLU A 200 2.43 -32.19 18.52
C GLU A 200 3.93 -32.31 18.77
N LYS A 201 4.64 -31.17 18.87
CA LYS A 201 6.06 -31.17 19.18
C LYS A 201 6.32 -31.73 20.58
N ILE A 202 5.53 -31.33 21.58
CA ILE A 202 5.64 -31.82 22.97
C ILE A 202 5.34 -33.33 23.04
N LYS A 203 4.29 -33.81 22.36
CA LYS A 203 3.96 -35.25 22.31
C LYS A 203 5.11 -36.09 21.75
N MET A 204 5.90 -35.51 20.86
CA MET A 204 7.00 -36.18 20.17
C MET A 204 8.36 -36.01 20.85
N GLU A 205 8.51 -35.06 21.78
CA GLU A 205 9.71 -34.94 22.61
C GLU A 205 9.62 -36.02 23.70
N PRO A 206 10.52 -37.02 23.71
CA PRO A 206 10.57 -37.95 24.85
C PRO A 206 10.88 -37.13 26.09
N PHE A 207 10.17 -37.39 27.19
CA PHE A 207 10.54 -36.88 28.51
C PHE A 207 12.00 -37.26 28.77
N SER A 208 12.93 -36.33 28.55
CA SER A 208 14.30 -36.47 29.02
C SER A 208 14.29 -36.05 30.48
N GLU A 209 14.12 -37.01 31.38
CA GLU A 209 14.54 -36.84 32.76
C GLU A 209 16.07 -36.65 32.74
N ASN A 210 16.51 -35.42 32.99
CA ASN A 210 17.83 -35.15 33.57
C ASN A 210 17.62 -34.79 35.03
#